data_AF-A0A4Q1S2G0-F1
#
_entry.id   AF-A0A4Q1S2G0-F1
#
_cell.length_a   1.000
_cell.length_b   1.000
_cell.length_c   1.000
_cell.angle_alpha   90.00
_cell.angle_beta   90.00
_cell.angle_gamma   90.00
#
_symmetry.space_group_name_H-M   'P 1'
#
loop_
_entity.id
_entity.type
_entity.pdbx_description
1 polymer ?
#
loop_
_entity_poly.entity_id
_entity_poly.type
_entity_poly.pdbx_seq_one_letter_code
_entity_poly.pdbx_strand_id
1 'polypeptide(L)'
;MKELLLETTNIKSVFNDLQTIPRGIEIIGAQKVWEKSRKGQGIVVAVLDSGCDISHPDLKENIIGGLNFTNDDGGDKTIFTDYLGHGTHVAGIIAATDNGKGIVGVAPKSTGVLIIQ
;
A
#
# COMPACT_ATOMS: atom_id res chain seq x y z
N MET A 1 -9.15 -26.85 -7.11
CA MET A 1 -10.61 -26.97 -6.94
C MET A 1 -10.86 -27.45 -5.53
N LYS A 2 -11.47 -26.64 -4.65
CA LYS A 2 -11.94 -27.10 -3.33
C LYS A 2 -13.46 -27.19 -3.42
N GLU A 3 -14.00 -28.38 -3.18
CA GLU A 3 -15.44 -28.60 -3.10
C GLU A 3 -16.00 -27.96 -1.83
N LEU A 4 -17.17 -27.33 -1.96
CA LEU A 4 -17.92 -26.70 -0.89
C LEU A 4 -19.10 -27.62 -0.56
N LEU A 5 -19.06 -28.31 0.58
CA LEU A 5 -20.21 -29.03 1.12
C LEU A 5 -21.11 -28.03 1.85
N LEU A 6 -22.27 -27.75 1.29
CA LEU A 6 -23.28 -26.86 1.87
C LEU A 6 -24.37 -27.70 2.53
N GLU A 7 -24.40 -27.71 3.86
CA GLU A 7 -25.65 -27.94 4.59
C GLU A 7 -26.34 -26.59 4.82
N THR A 8 -27.65 -26.58 4.62
CA THR A 8 -28.57 -25.43 4.53
C THR A 8 -28.26 -24.30 5.52
N THR A 9 -27.47 -23.31 5.10
CA THR A 9 -27.20 -22.12 5.93
C THR A 9 -27.12 -20.86 5.08
N ASN A 10 -27.86 -19.82 5.49
CA ASN A 10 -27.88 -18.51 4.85
C ASN A 10 -26.48 -17.90 4.80
N ILE A 11 -26.03 -17.55 3.60
CA ILE A 11 -24.79 -16.79 3.40
C ILE A 11 -25.04 -15.37 3.90
N LYS A 12 -24.40 -14.98 5.02
CA LYS A 12 -24.51 -13.62 5.58
C LYS A 12 -23.72 -12.57 4.78
N SER A 13 -22.58 -12.97 4.20
CA SER A 13 -21.78 -12.14 3.30
C SER A 13 -20.81 -13.00 2.50
N VAL A 14 -20.50 -12.56 1.27
CA VAL A 14 -19.40 -13.07 0.46
C VAL A 14 -18.38 -11.95 0.35
N PHE A 15 -17.15 -12.21 0.80
CA PHE A 15 -16.03 -11.27 0.63
C PHE A 15 -15.28 -11.66 -0.64
N ASN A 16 -15.17 -10.75 -1.60
CA ASN A 16 -14.37 -10.98 -2.81
C ASN A 16 -12.89 -10.65 -2.60
N ASP A 17 -12.60 -9.71 -1.70
CA ASP A 17 -11.24 -9.29 -1.35
C ASP A 17 -11.07 -9.39 0.17
N LEU A 18 -10.03 -10.08 0.59
CA LEU A 18 -9.62 -10.15 2.00
C LEU A 18 -8.37 -9.30 2.16
N GLN A 19 -8.38 -8.38 3.13
CA GLN A 19 -7.16 -7.72 3.55
C GLN A 19 -6.29 -8.66 4.36
N THR A 20 -4.99 -8.64 4.09
CA THR A 20 -4.00 -9.42 4.83
C THR A 20 -2.92 -8.52 5.41
N ILE A 21 -2.32 -8.95 6.52
CA ILE A 21 -1.12 -8.32 7.06
C ILE A 21 0.05 -9.18 6.62
N PRO A 22 0.95 -8.68 5.75
CA PRO A 22 2.08 -9.46 5.27
C PRO A 22 2.94 -9.96 6.43
N ARG A 23 3.44 -11.20 6.31
CA ARG A 23 4.24 -11.85 7.35
C ARG A 23 5.44 -11.02 7.82
N GLY A 24 6.07 -10.27 6.91
CA GLY A 24 7.18 -9.38 7.25
C GLY A 24 6.81 -8.34 8.32
N ILE A 25 5.61 -7.78 8.25
CA ILE A 25 5.09 -6.78 9.19
C ILE A 25 4.86 -7.40 10.57
N GLU A 26 4.37 -8.64 10.61
CA GLU A 26 4.21 -9.39 11.85
C GLU A 26 5.56 -9.67 12.52
N ILE A 27 6.55 -10.12 11.75
CA ILE A 27 7.88 -10.50 12.25
C ILE A 27 8.62 -9.31 12.85
N ILE A 28 8.58 -8.13 12.21
CA ILE A 28 9.18 -6.92 12.76
C ILE A 28 8.39 -6.34 13.95
N GLY A 29 7.20 -6.87 14.22
CA GLY A 29 6.37 -6.46 15.35
C GLY A 29 5.68 -5.11 15.17
N ALA A 30 5.46 -4.63 13.94
CA ALA A 30 4.86 -3.32 13.69
C ALA A 30 3.46 -3.18 14.33
N GLN A 31 2.65 -4.25 14.25
CA GLN A 31 1.33 -4.30 14.88
C GLN A 31 1.35 -4.01 16.39
N LYS A 32 2.43 -4.40 17.08
CA LYS A 32 2.57 -4.21 18.53
C LYS A 32 2.73 -2.74 18.92
N VAL A 33 3.13 -1.88 17.98
CA VAL A 33 3.38 -0.46 18.22
C VAL A 33 2.43 0.47 17.48
N TRP A 34 1.52 -0.04 16.65
CA TRP A 34 0.58 0.76 15.86
C TRP A 34 -0.26 1.72 16.69
N GLU A 35 -0.81 1.28 17.82
CA GLU A 35 -1.60 2.17 18.70
C GLU A 35 -0.74 3.29 19.29
N LYS A 36 0.43 2.94 19.84
CA LYS A 36 1.35 3.91 20.44
C LYS A 36 1.92 4.92 19.43
N SER A 37 2.19 4.46 18.21
CA SER A 37 2.73 5.26 17.10
C SER A 37 1.66 5.93 16.25
N ARG A 38 0.38 5.75 16.58
CA ARG A 38 -0.76 6.21 15.76
C ARG A 38 -0.64 5.77 14.30
N LYS A 39 -0.15 4.54 14.07
CA LYS A 39 0.06 3.95 12.74
C LYS A 39 0.90 4.82 11.79
N GLY A 40 1.81 5.64 12.32
CA GLY A 40 2.70 6.52 11.56
C GLY A 40 2.15 7.92 11.24
N GLN A 41 0.99 8.30 11.81
CA GLN A 41 0.40 9.61 11.58
C GLN A 41 1.38 10.75 11.90
N GLY A 42 1.46 11.73 10.99
CA GLY A 42 2.37 12.89 11.09
C GLY A 42 3.70 12.70 10.35
N ILE A 43 4.00 11.50 9.87
CA ILE A 43 5.27 11.17 9.22
C ILE A 43 5.10 11.10 7.71
N VAL A 44 6.03 11.73 6.99
CA VAL A 44 6.17 11.63 5.53
C VAL A 44 7.40 10.78 5.21
N VAL A 45 7.27 9.86 4.25
CA VAL A 45 8.38 9.03 3.76
C VAL A 45 8.61 9.34 2.29
N ALA A 46 9.84 9.69 1.91
CA ALA A 46 10.21 9.83 0.50
C ALA A 46 10.74 8.50 -0.04
N VAL A 47 10.21 8.03 -1.16
CA VAL A 47 10.61 6.80 -1.85
C VAL A 47 11.33 7.19 -3.13
N LEU A 48 12.64 6.91 -3.18
CA LEU A 48 13.48 7.11 -4.35
C LEU A 48 13.58 5.78 -5.09
N ASP A 49 12.76 5.58 -6.13
CA ASP A 49 12.58 4.27 -6.77
C ASP A 49 12.01 4.43 -8.19
N SER A 50 11.40 3.40 -8.79
CA SER A 50 10.93 3.40 -10.18
C SER A 50 9.63 4.18 -10.45
N GLY A 51 9.14 4.97 -9.50
CA GLY A 51 7.82 5.61 -9.54
C GLY A 51 6.79 4.94 -8.63
N CYS A 52 5.50 5.24 -8.79
CA CYS A 52 4.41 4.52 -8.12
C CYS A 52 3.14 4.46 -8.99
N ASP A 53 2.35 3.38 -8.90
CA ASP A 53 0.94 3.40 -9.29
C ASP A 53 0.14 4.23 -8.27
N ILE A 54 -0.06 5.51 -8.58
CA ILE A 54 -0.80 6.45 -7.73
C ILE A 54 -2.30 6.15 -7.67
N SER A 55 -2.82 5.32 -8.57
CA SER A 55 -4.23 4.93 -8.61
C SER A 55 -4.52 3.66 -7.81
N HIS A 56 -3.46 2.97 -7.35
CA HIS A 56 -3.58 1.70 -6.63
C HIS A 56 -4.48 1.86 -5.39
N PRO A 57 -5.49 1.00 -5.19
CA PRO A 57 -6.50 1.17 -4.14
C PRO A 57 -5.94 1.22 -2.72
N ASP A 58 -4.80 0.55 -2.47
CA ASP A 58 -4.13 0.56 -1.17
C ASP A 58 -3.19 1.75 -0.97
N LEU A 59 -2.83 2.50 -2.01
CA LEU A 59 -1.83 3.56 -1.95
C LEU A 59 -2.39 4.97 -2.18
N LYS A 60 -3.42 5.11 -3.00
CA LYS A 60 -3.93 6.41 -3.47
C LYS A 60 -4.27 7.42 -2.35
N GLU A 61 -4.63 6.96 -1.16
CA GLU A 61 -4.95 7.84 -0.02
C GLU A 61 -3.69 8.30 0.73
N ASN A 62 -2.58 7.58 0.58
CA ASN A 62 -1.32 7.85 1.25
C ASN A 62 -0.26 8.48 0.32
N ILE A 63 -0.40 8.44 -1.00
CA ILE A 63 0.49 9.18 -1.90
C ILE A 63 0.13 10.68 -1.87
N ILE A 64 1.09 11.53 -1.50
CA ILE A 64 0.87 12.99 -1.39
C ILE A 64 1.47 13.80 -2.54
N GLY A 65 2.17 13.12 -3.46
CA GLY A 65 2.77 13.72 -4.64
C GLY A 65 4.07 13.01 -5.03
N GLY A 66 4.76 13.59 -5.99
CA GLY A 66 6.05 13.08 -6.44
C GLY A 66 6.72 13.96 -7.48
N LEU A 67 7.93 13.58 -7.84
CA LEU A 67 8.75 14.19 -8.89
C LEU A 67 9.47 13.10 -9.68
N ASN A 68 9.61 13.32 -10.98
CA ASN A 68 10.39 12.48 -11.87
C ASN A 68 11.69 13.18 -12.30
N PHE A 69 12.80 12.48 -12.14
CA PHE A 69 14.16 12.89 -12.51
C PHE A 69 14.76 12.00 -13.61
N THR A 70 13.98 11.06 -14.15
CA THR A 70 14.34 10.22 -15.29
C THR A 70 13.97 10.89 -16.62
N ASN A 71 14.21 10.18 -17.72
CA ASN A 71 13.77 10.57 -19.06
C ASN A 71 12.42 9.93 -19.45
N ASP A 72 11.82 9.12 -18.58
CA ASP A 72 10.50 8.55 -18.80
C ASP A 72 9.48 9.69 -18.97
N ASP A 73 8.41 9.42 -19.71
CA ASP A 73 7.38 10.42 -20.02
C ASP A 73 7.94 11.72 -20.64
N GLY A 74 9.03 11.61 -21.41
CA GLY A 74 9.69 12.75 -22.04
C GLY A 74 10.39 13.68 -21.06
N GLY A 75 10.67 13.23 -19.83
CA GLY A 75 11.27 14.02 -18.76
C GLY A 75 10.28 14.98 -18.09
N ASP A 76 8.98 14.74 -18.22
CA ASP A 76 7.96 15.48 -17.47
C ASP A 76 8.09 15.18 -15.97
N LYS A 77 8.54 16.18 -15.22
CA LYS A 77 8.79 16.08 -13.78
C LYS A 77 7.54 15.78 -12.95
N THR A 78 6.34 15.97 -13.52
CA THR A 78 5.06 15.79 -12.83
C THR A 78 4.48 14.39 -13.01
N ILE A 79 5.02 13.59 -13.92
CA ILE A 79 4.59 12.23 -14.18
C ILE A 79 5.62 11.28 -13.58
N PHE A 80 5.22 10.54 -12.54
CA PHE A 80 6.07 9.62 -11.79
C PHE A 80 5.47 8.20 -11.73
N THR A 81 4.94 7.76 -12.87
CA THR A 81 4.28 6.45 -13.03
C THR A 81 5.29 5.32 -12.91
N ASP A 82 4.95 4.30 -12.14
CA ASP A 82 5.77 3.09 -12.07
C ASP A 82 5.54 2.16 -13.25
N TYR A 83 6.52 2.06 -14.14
CA TYR A 83 6.51 1.11 -15.26
C TYR A 83 7.17 -0.23 -14.93
N LEU A 84 7.89 -0.34 -13.80
CA LEU A 84 8.61 -1.56 -13.40
C LEU A 84 7.90 -2.34 -12.29
N GLY A 85 7.17 -1.65 -11.42
CA GLY A 85 6.43 -2.20 -10.28
C GLY A 85 7.20 -2.21 -8.95
N HIS A 86 8.51 -1.94 -8.96
CA HIS A 86 9.33 -2.01 -7.74
C HIS A 86 8.99 -0.88 -6.75
N GLY A 87 8.88 0.37 -7.23
CA GLY A 87 8.53 1.50 -6.38
C GLY A 87 7.13 1.38 -5.77
N THR A 88 6.16 0.87 -6.53
CA THR A 88 4.81 0.55 -6.04
C THR A 88 4.85 -0.52 -4.94
N HIS A 89 5.65 -1.56 -5.12
CA HIS A 89 5.82 -2.62 -4.12
C HIS A 89 6.47 -2.08 -2.84
N VAL A 90 7.51 -1.24 -2.96
CA VAL A 90 8.16 -0.56 -1.83
C VAL A 90 7.18 0.36 -1.10
N ALA A 91 6.42 1.18 -1.82
CA ALA A 91 5.39 2.05 -1.24
C ALA A 91 4.31 1.25 -0.49
N GLY A 92 3.92 0.08 -1.03
CA GLY A 92 2.98 -0.85 -0.39
C GLY A 92 3.48 -1.38 0.96
N ILE A 93 4.75 -1.79 1.02
CA ILE A 93 5.36 -2.23 2.28
C ILE A 93 5.33 -1.10 3.31
N ILE A 94 5.61 0.14 2.90
CA ILE A 94 5.68 1.30 3.79
C ILE A 94 4.28 1.68 4.29
N ALA A 95 3.34 1.91 3.38
CA ALA A 95 2.10 2.63 3.69
C ALA A 95 0.87 2.12 2.92
N ALA A 96 0.78 0.84 2.56
CA ALA A 96 -0.51 0.31 2.12
C ALA A 96 -1.59 0.53 3.20
N THR A 97 -2.74 1.06 2.79
CA THR A 97 -3.79 1.56 3.68
C THR A 97 -4.59 0.43 4.30
N ASP A 98 -4.93 0.56 5.58
CA ASP A 98 -5.85 -0.32 6.30
C ASP A 98 -7.31 -0.04 5.86
N ASN A 99 -7.67 -0.48 4.64
CA ASN A 99 -8.92 -0.18 3.93
C ASN A 99 -9.84 -1.39 3.73
N GLY A 100 -9.52 -2.55 4.31
CA GLY A 100 -10.26 -3.80 4.14
C GLY A 100 -10.03 -4.53 2.81
N LYS A 101 -9.02 -4.13 2.02
CA LYS A 101 -8.61 -4.78 0.76
C LYS A 101 -7.09 -5.02 0.74
N GLY A 102 -6.65 -5.93 -0.13
CA GLY A 102 -5.23 -6.14 -0.43
C GLY A 102 -4.35 -6.38 0.80
N ILE A 103 -3.39 -5.47 1.03
CA ILE A 103 -2.45 -5.55 2.16
C ILE A 103 -2.47 -4.31 3.05
N VAL A 104 -1.92 -4.43 4.25
CA VAL A 104 -1.60 -3.30 5.14
C VAL A 104 -0.08 -3.09 5.15
N GLY A 105 0.36 -1.84 5.13
CA GLY A 105 1.78 -1.46 5.24
C GLY A 105 2.25 -1.33 6.69
N VAL A 106 3.52 -1.03 6.89
CA VAL A 106 4.13 -0.86 8.23
C VAL A 106 3.56 0.38 8.94
N ALA A 107 3.32 1.46 8.21
CA ALA A 107 2.78 2.73 8.69
C ALA A 107 1.54 3.13 7.87
N PRO A 108 0.41 2.40 8.02
CA PRO A 108 -0.74 2.53 7.12
C PRO A 108 -1.53 3.85 7.27
N LYS A 109 -1.19 4.68 8.28
CA LYS A 109 -1.71 6.04 8.45
C LYS A 109 -0.60 7.11 8.36
N SER A 110 0.50 6.83 7.67
CA SER A 110 1.51 7.86 7.38
C SER A 110 0.85 9.09 6.77
N THR A 111 1.34 10.28 7.10
CA THR A 111 0.82 11.53 6.51
C THR A 111 1.02 11.57 5.00
N GLY A 112 2.08 10.92 4.50
CA GLY A 112 2.17 10.67 3.09
C GLY A 112 3.43 9.94 2.64
N VAL A 113 3.38 9.44 1.43
CA VAL A 113 4.52 8.96 0.67
C VAL A 113 4.77 9.93 -0.47
N LEU A 114 5.99 10.48 -0.53
CA LEU A 114 6.46 11.31 -1.63
C LEU A 114 7.26 10.42 -2.59
N ILE A 115 6.87 10.36 -3.85
CA ILE A 115 7.54 9.52 -4.86
C ILE A 115 8.60 10.33 -5.58
N ILE A 116 9.81 9.81 -5.65
CA ILE A 116 10.93 10.39 -6.40
C ILE A 116 11.38 9.31 -7.38
N GLN A 117 10.96 9.47 -8.64
CA GLN A 117 11.38 8.61 -9.74
C GLN A 117 12.71 9.09 -10.32
#